data_AF-A0A977KWG4-F1
#
_entry.id   AF-A0A977KWG4-F1
#
_cell.length_a   1.000
_cell.length_b   1.000
_cell.length_c   1.000
_cell.angle_alpha   90.00
_cell.angle_beta   90.00
_cell.angle_gamma   90.00
#
_symmetry.space_group_name_H-M   'P 1'
#
loop_
_entity.id
_entity.type
_entity.pdbx_description
1 polymer ?
#
loop_
_entity_poly.entity_id
_entity_poly.type
_entity_poly.pdbx_seq_one_letter_code
_entity_poly.pdbx_strand_id
1 'polypeptide(L)' 'MSGMAGKEVKNDLLENHGRKVALSYIQRLSEAVGSVVQAKEEAWSYAPPKEDSQIATVGIGLDGTCMLI' A
#
# COMPACT_ATOMS: atom_id res chain seq x y z
N MET A 1 8.19 -4.52 17.37
CA MET A 1 9.17 -3.82 16.52
C MET A 1 8.38 -2.98 15.51
N SER A 2 8.02 -1.74 15.84
CA SER A 2 7.22 -0.87 14.96
C SER A 2 7.87 0.51 14.94
N GLY A 3 8.40 0.94 13.79
CA GLY A 3 9.10 2.22 13.64
C GLY A 3 10.16 2.31 12.54
N MET A 4 10.36 1.27 11.70
CA MET A 4 11.45 1.23 10.70
C MET A 4 11.05 1.62 9.27
N ALA A 5 9.79 1.41 8.85
CA ALA A 5 9.37 1.56 7.45
C ALA A 5 9.70 2.94 6.82
N GLY A 6 9.40 4.04 7.51
CA GLY A 6 9.70 5.38 6.98
C GLY A 6 11.20 5.69 6.87
N LYS A 7 12.03 5.10 7.74
CA LYS A 7 13.49 5.26 7.67
C LYS A 7 14.08 4.45 6.52
N GLU A 8 13.55 3.24 6.28
CA GLU A 8 13.93 2.38 5.17
C GLU A 8 13.63 3.05 3.83
N VAL A 9 12.41 3.58 3.64
CA VAL A 9 12.04 4.34 2.43
C VAL A 9 12.95 5.57 2.23
N LYS A 10 13.29 6.28 3.30
CA LYS A 10 14.20 7.43 3.21
C LYS A 10 15.60 7.02 2.74
N ASN A 11 16.11 5.90 3.24
CA ASN A 11 17.42 5.39 2.85
C ASN A 11 17.39 4.87 1.41
N ASP A 12 16.35 4.14 1.03
CA ASP A 12 16.12 3.66 -0.33
C ASP A 12 16.10 4.81 -1.35
N LEU A 13 15.35 5.87 -1.08
CA LEU A 13 15.32 7.07 -1.94
C LEU A 13 16.68 7.75 -2.06
N LEU A 14 17.51 7.70 -1.01
CA LEU A 14 18.86 8.24 -1.05
C LEU A 14 19.79 7.34 -1.87
N GLU A 15 19.78 6.04 -1.61
CA GLU A 15 20.71 5.06 -2.17
C GLU A 15 20.42 4.79 -3.65
N ASN A 16 19.15 4.58 -4.00
CA ASN A 16 18.76 4.22 -5.36
C ASN A 16 18.52 5.43 -6.25
N HIS A 17 18.15 6.59 -5.68
CA HIS A 17 17.69 7.75 -6.46
C HIS A 17 18.45 9.05 -6.12
N GLY A 18 19.45 9.01 -5.23
CA GLY A 18 20.23 10.18 -4.81
C GLY A 18 19.40 11.24 -4.10
N ARG A 19 18.18 10.91 -3.66
CA ARG A 19 17.18 11.88 -3.23
C ARG A 19 17.11 11.95 -1.72
N LYS A 20 17.79 12.97 -1.17
CA LYS A 20 17.76 13.26 0.25
C LYS A 20 16.42 13.90 0.64
N VAL A 21 15.61 13.18 1.42
CA VAL A 21 14.33 13.67 1.94
C VAL A 21 14.29 13.63 3.47
N ALA A 22 13.47 14.49 4.07
CA ALA A 22 13.18 14.44 5.50
C ALA A 22 12.22 13.28 5.80
N LEU A 23 12.33 12.67 6.99
CA LEU A 23 11.39 11.61 7.39
C LEU A 23 9.93 12.11 7.45
N SER A 24 9.73 13.36 7.90
CA SER A 24 8.42 14.01 7.94
C SER A 24 7.80 14.23 6.57
N TYR A 25 8.62 14.33 5.51
CA TYR A 25 8.12 14.40 4.14
C TYR A 25 7.41 13.10 3.75
N ILE A 26 8.03 11.95 4.07
CA ILE A 26 7.44 10.63 3.79
C ILE A 26 6.14 10.45 4.58
N GLN A 27 6.14 10.80 5.87
CA GLN A 27 4.95 10.71 6.72
C GLN A 27 3.78 11.56 6.19
N ARG A 28 4.04 12.81 5.82
CA ARG A 28 3.01 13.72 5.26
C ARG A 28 2.48 13.23 3.93
N LEU A 29 3.35 12.66 3.08
CA LEU A 29 2.93 12.08 1.82
C LEU A 29 2.00 10.88 2.03
N SER A 30 2.35 9.97 2.95
CA SER A 30 1.50 8.84 3.32
C SER A 30 0.14 9.29 3.85
N GLU A 31 0.11 10.32 4.71
CA GLU A 31 -1.13 10.90 5.25
C GLU A 31 -2.00 11.51 4.15
N ALA A 32 -1.40 12.30 3.24
CA ALA A 32 -2.10 12.88 2.11
C ALA A 32 -2.72 11.81 1.19
N VAL A 33 -1.96 10.78 0.81
CA VAL A 33 -2.48 9.67 -0.01
C VAL A 33 -3.57 8.91 0.74
N GLY A 34 -3.39 8.64 2.04
CA GLY A 34 -4.39 8.00 2.88
C GLY A 34 -5.72 8.75 2.91
N SER A 35 -5.67 10.08 3.06
CA SER A 35 -6.89 10.90 3.03
C SER A 35 -7.64 10.84 1.69
N VAL A 36 -6.90 10.78 0.58
CA VAL A 36 -7.49 10.64 -0.76
C VAL A 36 -8.14 9.27 -0.94
N VAL A 37 -7.48 8.22 -0.45
CA VAL A 37 -8.01 6.84 -0.49
C VAL A 37 -9.29 6.73 0.33
N GLN A 38 -9.28 7.22 1.56
CA GLN A 38 -10.47 7.22 2.43
C GLN A 38 -11.63 7.99 1.79
N ALA A 39 -11.36 9.16 1.20
CA ALA A 39 -12.39 9.94 0.51
C ALA A 39 -12.96 9.23 -0.74
N LYS A 40 -12.20 8.31 -1.35
CA LYS A 40 -12.65 7.53 -2.52
C LYS A 40 -13.29 6.20 -2.17
N GLU A 41 -13.11 5.71 -0.95
CA GLU A 41 -13.63 4.40 -0.51
C GLU A 41 -15.13 4.27 -0.75
N GLU A 42 -15.90 5.34 -0.48
CA GLU A 42 -17.35 5.39 -0.69
C GLU A 42 -17.76 5.30 -2.18
N ALA A 43 -16.86 5.59 -3.11
CA ALA A 43 -17.12 5.65 -4.55
C ALA A 43 -16.49 4.48 -5.34
N TRP A 44 -15.69 3.63 -4.71
CA TRP A 44 -15.08 2.50 -5.39
C TRP A 44 -16.07 1.35 -5.55
N SER A 45 -16.58 1.19 -6.77
CA SER A 45 -17.29 -0.03 -7.17
C SER A 45 -16.29 -1.07 -7.63
N TYR A 46 -15.95 -2.00 -6.74
CA TYR A 46 -15.25 -3.23 -7.10
C TYR A 46 -16.29 -4.26 -7.55
N ALA A 47 -16.69 -4.20 -8.82
CA ALA A 47 -17.41 -5.30 -9.42
C ALA A 47 -16.38 -6.38 -9.82
N PRO A 48 -16.56 -7.65 -9.39
CA PRO A 48 -15.82 -8.74 -9.99
C PRO A 48 -16.02 -8.70 -11.51
N PRO A 49 -14.98 -9.00 -12.31
CA PRO A 49 -15.17 -9.19 -13.75
C PRO A 49 -16.25 -10.26 -13.97
N LYS A 50 -17.02 -10.13 -15.07
CA LYS A 50 -17.95 -11.19 -15.45
C LYS A 50 -17.12 -12.41 -15.85
N GLU A 51 -17.30 -13.49 -15.11
CA GLU A 51 -16.72 -14.78 -15.42
C GLU A 51 -17.60 -15.48 -16.46
N ASP A 52 -17.03 -15.80 -17.63
CA ASP A 52 -17.73 -16.53 -18.70
C ASP A 52 -17.89 -18.05 -18.39
N SER A 53 -17.29 -18.52 -17.29
CA SER A 53 -17.27 -19.93 -16.91
C SER A 53 -17.37 -20.13 -15.39
N GLN A 54 -17.84 -21.31 -14.97
CA GLN A 54 -17.99 -21.63 -13.56
C GLN A 54 -16.62 -21.94 -12.94
N ILE A 55 -16.25 -21.19 -11.88
CA ILE A 55 -14.99 -21.41 -11.17
C ILE A 55 -15.03 -22.79 -10.48
N ALA A 56 -14.19 -23.72 -10.95
CA ALA A 56 -14.15 -25.09 -10.43
C ALA A 56 -13.27 -25.25 -9.18
N THR A 57 -12.30 -24.35 -8.98
CA THR A 57 -11.29 -24.44 -7.90
C THR A 57 -10.86 -23.04 -7.48
N VAL A 58 -10.70 -22.83 -6.18
CA VAL A 58 -10.12 -21.60 -5.61
C VAL A 58 -8.83 -21.96 -4.86
N GLY A 59 -7.73 -21.29 -5.19
CA GLY A 59 -6.48 -21.35 -4.43
C GLY A 59 -6.29 -20.08 -3.62
N ILE A 60 -6.16 -20.22 -2.29
CA ILE A 60 -5.89 -19.08 -1.41
C ILE A 60 -4.43 -19.16 -0.98
N GLY A 61 -3.61 -18.26 -1.50
CA GLY A 61 -2.25 -18.02 -1.03
C GLY A 61 -2.26 -16.89 -0.02
N LEU A 62 -1.76 -17.16 1.19
CA LEU A 62 -1.50 -16.11 2.17
C LEU A 62 -0.15 -15.48 1.81
N ASP A 63 -0.17 -14.41 1.01
CA ASP A 63 0.98 -13.51 0.96
C ASP A 63 1.01 -12.70 2.25
N GLY A 64 2.19 -12.53 2.85
CA GLY A 64 2.40 -11.95 4.18
C GLY A 64 2.10 -10.45 4.29
N THR A 65 1.20 -9.92 3.47
CA THR A 65 0.78 -8.52 3.41
C THR A 65 -0.29 -8.21 4.49
N CYS A 66 -0.13 -8.78 5.68
CA CYS A 66 -0.90 -8.43 6.87
C CYS A 66 0.06 -8.28 8.06
N MET A 67 0.70 -7.12 8.20
CA MET A 67 1.01 -6.65 9.56
C MET A 67 -0.30 -6.18 10.19
N LEU A 68 -1.01 -7.13 10.79
CA LEU A 68 -1.96 -6.88 11.86
C LEU A 68 -1.11 -6.43 13.07
N ILE A 69 -1.33 -5.19 13.53
CA ILE A 69 -0.86 -4.75 14.84
C ILE A 69 -1.93 -5.09 15.86
#